data_AF-A0A956K049-F1
#
_entry.id   AF-A0A956K049-F1
#
_cell.length_a   1.000
_cell.length_b   1.000
_cell.length_c   1.000
_cell.angle_alpha   90.00
_cell.angle_beta   90.00
_cell.angle_gamma   90.00
#
_symmetry.space_group_name_H-M   'P 1'
#
loop_
_entity.id
_entity.type
_entity.pdbx_description
1 polymer ?
#
loop_
_entity_poly.entity_id
_entity_poly.type
_entity_poly.pdbx_seq_one_letter_code
_entity_poly.pdbx_strand_id
1 'polypeptide(L)' 'LIAVRGRGLDAAALAGVPGVTHAEPFGAGLHVRGPADQLDDATVRAALERAGGRDLELAPAEATLEDVFLAVARQGAAA' A
#
# COMPACT_ATOMS: atom_id res chain seq x y z
N LEU A 1 -5.45 0.00 -2.90
CA LEU A 1 -4.37 -0.12 -1.90
C LEU A 1 -3.72 -1.48 -2.14
N ILE A 2 -2.40 -1.53 -2.18
CA ILE A 2 -1.62 -2.77 -2.23
C ILE A 2 -0.90 -2.92 -0.90
N ALA A 3 -1.05 -4.08 -0.25
CA ALA A 3 -0.18 -4.48 0.84
C ALA A 3 1.00 -5.26 0.27
N VAL A 4 2.21 -4.86 0.65
CA VAL A 4 3.46 -5.51 0.25
C VAL A 4 4.12 -6.13 1.46
N ARG A 5 4.52 -7.40 1.35
CA ARG A 5 5.37 -8.08 2.33
C ARG A 5 6.63 -8.60 1.65
N GLY A 6 7.69 -8.75 2.43
CA GLY A 6 8.97 -9.20 1.93
C GLY A 6 10.13 -8.66 2.76
N ARG A 7 11.34 -8.90 2.29
CA ARG A 7 12.58 -8.44 2.96
C ARG A 7 13.18 -7.28 2.19
N GLY A 8 13.85 -6.37 2.91
CA GLY A 8 14.53 -5.23 2.28
C GLY A 8 13.58 -4.23 1.63
N LEU A 9 12.37 -4.06 2.19
CA LEU A 9 11.40 -3.10 1.68
C LEU A 9 11.84 -1.68 2.03
N ASP A 10 11.87 -0.82 1.01
CA ASP A 10 12.16 0.60 1.15
C ASP A 10 11.02 1.41 0.53
N ALA A 11 10.28 2.14 1.37
CA ALA A 11 9.19 2.99 0.90
C ALA A 11 9.69 4.16 0.03
N ALA A 12 10.92 4.63 0.25
CA ALA A 12 11.51 5.72 -0.54
C ALA A 12 11.77 5.28 -2.00
N ALA A 13 11.96 3.98 -2.25
CA ALA A 13 12.10 3.43 -3.59
C ALA A 13 10.83 3.57 -4.45
N LEU A 14 9.69 3.80 -3.81
CA LEU A 14 8.41 4.00 -4.48
C LEU A 14 8.12 5.48 -4.80
N ALA A 15 9.00 6.40 -4.40
CA ALA A 15 8.89 7.80 -4.76
C ALA A 15 9.02 7.99 -6.28
N GLY A 16 8.01 8.59 -6.91
CA GLY A 16 7.98 8.82 -8.35
C GLY A 16 7.64 7.59 -9.19
N VAL A 17 7.26 6.47 -8.57
CA VAL A 17 6.74 5.31 -9.30
C VAL A 17 5.34 5.66 -9.87
N PRO A 18 5.09 5.44 -11.17
CA PRO A 18 3.78 5.70 -11.77
C PRO A 18 2.65 5.01 -11.01
N GLY A 19 1.57 5.75 -10.75
CA GLY A 19 0.41 5.25 -10.02
C GLY A 19 0.55 5.22 -8.50
N VAL A 20 1.78 5.34 -7.94
CA VAL A 20 1.97 5.42 -6.49
C VAL A 20 1.83 6.86 -6.03
N THR A 21 0.86 7.11 -5.15
CA THR A 21 0.67 8.43 -4.50
C THR A 21 1.20 8.44 -3.08
N HIS A 22 1.23 7.29 -2.42
CA HIS A 22 1.75 7.17 -1.07
C HIS A 22 2.30 5.76 -0.82
N ALA A 23 3.41 5.67 -0.10
CA ALA A 23 3.97 4.41 0.39
C ALA A 23 4.45 4.61 1.82
N GLU A 24 3.98 3.78 2.74
CA GLU A 24 4.32 3.87 4.16
C GLU A 24 4.54 2.48 4.78
N PRO A 25 5.39 2.37 5.80
CA PRO A 25 5.51 1.14 6.58
C PRO A 25 4.19 0.76 7.27
N PHE A 26 3.83 -0.52 7.21
CA PHE A 26 2.67 -1.08 7.91
C PHE A 26 3.00 -2.48 8.45
N GLY A 27 3.11 -2.61 9.77
CA GLY A 27 3.57 -3.84 10.41
C GLY A 27 4.96 -4.25 9.90
N ALA A 28 5.07 -5.45 9.33
CA ALA A 28 6.29 -5.97 8.72
C ALA A 28 6.38 -5.70 7.19
N GLY A 29 5.49 -4.88 6.64
CA GLY A 29 5.33 -4.64 5.22
C GLY A 29 5.22 -3.16 4.86
N LEU A 30 4.78 -2.90 3.63
CA LEU A 30 4.42 -1.57 3.14
C LEU A 30 2.95 -1.53 2.73
N HIS A 31 2.30 -0.40 2.96
CA HIS A 31 1.04 -0.04 2.34
C HIS A 31 1.28 0.95 1.22
N VAL A 32 0.87 0.59 0.01
CA VAL A 32 1.05 1.39 -1.20
C VAL A 32 -0.31 1.84 -1.74
N ARG A 33 -0.52 3.15 -1.78
CA ARG A 33 -1.76 3.79 -2.24
C ARG A 33 -1.54 4.47 -3.58
N GLY A 34 -2.63 4.53 -4.34
CA GLY A 34 -2.67 5.02 -5.71
C GLY A 34 -4.07 4.92 -6.29
N PRO A 35 -4.39 5.64 -7.39
CA PRO A 35 -5.62 5.44 -8.16
C PRO A 35 -5.71 3.99 -8.65
N ALA A 36 -6.87 3.35 -8.52
CA ALA A 36 -7.03 1.92 -8.82
C ALA A 36 -6.76 1.57 -10.30
N ASP A 37 -6.97 2.52 -11.21
CA ASP A 37 -6.71 2.41 -12.65
C ASP A 37 -5.24 2.63 -13.04
N GLN A 38 -4.40 3.12 -12.10
CA GLN A 38 -3.00 3.48 -12.36
C GLN A 38 -2.02 2.72 -11.48
N LEU A 39 -2.47 2.22 -10.33
CA LEU A 39 -1.65 1.48 -9.38
C LEU A 39 -1.47 0.04 -9.86
N ASP A 40 -0.29 -0.26 -10.41
CA ASP A 40 0.05 -1.56 -10.97
C ASP A 40 1.05 -2.33 -10.10
N ASP A 41 0.66 -3.54 -9.70
CA ASP A 41 1.46 -4.47 -8.89
C ASP A 41 2.82 -4.78 -9.53
N ALA A 42 2.88 -4.93 -10.85
CA ALA A 42 4.13 -5.27 -11.53
C ALA A 42 5.15 -4.12 -11.45
N THR A 43 4.67 -2.88 -11.65
CA THR A 43 5.48 -1.67 -11.52
C THR A 43 5.97 -1.46 -10.08
N VAL A 44 5.11 -1.66 -9.08
CA VAL A 44 5.48 -1.57 -7.65
C VAL A 44 6.52 -2.63 -7.28
N ARG A 45 6.30 -3.88 -7.71
CA ARG A 45 7.25 -4.99 -7.50
C ARG A 45 8.62 -4.67 -8.09
N ALA A 46 8.68 -4.27 -9.36
CA ALA A 46 9.93 -3.98 -10.04
C ALA A 46 10.71 -2.81 -9.39
N ALA A 47 10.02 -1.81 -8.84
CA ALA A 47 10.66 -0.74 -8.09
C ALA A 47 11.30 -1.24 -6.78
N LEU A 48 10.59 -2.08 -6.03
CA LEU A 48 11.09 -2.65 -4.78
C LEU A 48 12.24 -3.64 -5.01
N GLU A 49 12.16 -4.48 -6.05
CA GLU A 49 13.25 -5.40 -6.40
C GLU A 49 14.54 -4.66 -6.77
N ARG A 50 14.44 -3.55 -7.51
CA ARG A 50 15.61 -2.70 -7.83
C ARG A 50 16.24 -2.07 -6.59
N ALA A 51 15.45 -1.82 -5.55
CA ALA A 51 15.93 -1.30 -4.27
C ALA A 51 16.46 -2.40 -3.33
N GLY A 52 16.46 -3.68 -3.76
CA GLY A 52 16.96 -4.80 -2.98
C GLY A 52 15.87 -5.62 -2.26
N GLY A 53 14.60 -5.35 -2.56
CA GLY A 53 13.46 -6.13 -2.09
C GLY A 53 13.53 -7.59 -2.55
N ARG A 54 13.21 -8.54 -1.66
CA ARG A 54 13.20 -9.98 -1.94
C ARG A 54 12.00 -10.67 -1.32
N ASP A 55 11.59 -11.79 -1.92
CA ASP A 55 10.43 -12.60 -1.52
C ASP A 55 9.17 -11.74 -1.41
N LEU A 56 8.95 -10.91 -2.45
CA LEU A 56 7.89 -9.92 -2.42
C LEU A 56 6.52 -10.56 -2.67
N GLU A 57 5.63 -10.42 -1.71
CA GLU A 57 4.21 -10.76 -1.82
C GLU A 57 3.42 -9.45 -1.91
N LEU A 58 2.71 -9.26 -3.01
CA LEU A 58 1.81 -8.12 -3.23
C LEU A 58 0.39 -8.67 -3.23
N ALA A 59 -0.48 -8.05 -2.44
CA ALA A 59 -1.89 -8.38 -2.41
C ALA A 59 -2.72 -7.10 -2.39
N PRO A 60 -3.84 -7.04 -3.14
CA PRO A 60 -4.80 -5.97 -2.95
C PRO A 60 -5.30 -6.05 -1.50
N ALA A 61 -5.12 -4.96 -0.76
CA ALA A 61 -5.71 -4.82 0.56
C ALA A 61 -7.06 -4.13 0.39
N GLU A 62 -8.14 -4.86 0.63
CA GLU A 62 -9.45 -4.26 0.84
C GLU A 62 -9.39 -3.34 2.08
N ALA A 63 -10.16 -2.25 2.03
CA ALA A 63 -10.39 -1.40 3.20
C ALA A 63 -10.77 -2.31 4.39
N THR A 64 -10.01 -2.20 5.47
CA THR A 64 -10.10 -3.14 6.59
C THR A 64 -11.34 -2.85 7.43
N LEU A 65 -11.67 -3.73 8.39
CA LEU A 65 -12.74 -3.47 9.37
C LEU A 65 -12.58 -2.13 10.12
N GLU A 66 -11.37 -1.60 10.19
CA GLU A 66 -11.08 -0.30 10.79
C GLU A 66 -11.57 0.87 9.91
N ASP A 67 -11.58 0.71 8.59
CA ASP A 67 -12.19 1.67 7.66
C ASP A 67 -13.72 1.66 7.77
N VAL A 68 -14.31 0.48 7.99
CA VAL A 68 -15.75 0.34 8.31
C VAL A 68 -16.06 0.99 9.67
N PHE A 69 -15.22 0.75 10.68
CA PHE A 69 -15.37 1.35 12.01
C PHE A 69 -15.32 2.88 11.95
N LEU A 70 -14.36 3.46 11.22
CA LEU A 70 -14.24 4.90 11.03
C LEU A 70 -15.43 5.48 10.25
N ALA A 71 -15.95 4.77 9.25
CA ALA A 71 -17.14 5.19 8.51
C ALA A 71 -18.39 5.24 9.42
N VAL A 72 -18.59 4.21 10.25
CA VAL A 72 -19.73 4.15 11.19
C VAL A 72 -19.59 5.19 12.32
N ALA A 73 -18.40 5.36 12.89
CA ALA A 73 -18.16 6.32 13.97
C ALA A 73 -18.43 7.77 13.54
N ARG A 74 -18.11 8.13 12.29
CA ARG A 74 -18.39 9.46 11.73
C ARG A 74 -19.88 9.72 11.52
N GLN A 75 -20.69 8.69 11.26
CA GLN A 75 -22.15 8.82 11.13
C GLN A 75 -22.84 8.98 12.49
N GLY A 76 -22.29 8.41 13.57
CA GLY A 76 -22.85 8.53 14.93
C GLY A 76 -22.57 9.87 15.62
N ALA A 77 -21.52 10.60 15.23
CA ALA A 77 -21.16 11.89 15.84
C ALA A 77 -21.97 13.09 15.30
N ALA A 78 -22.82 12.88 14.29
CA ALA A 78 -23.67 13.89 13.68
C ALA A 78 -25.15 13.80 14.13
N ALA A 79 -25.43 13.06 15.21
CA ALA A 79 -26.76 12.90 15.81
C ALA A 79 -26.87 13.64 17.15
#